data_AF-A0A438C0J9-F1
#
_entry.id   AF-A0A438C0J9-F1
#
_cell.length_a   1.000
_cell.length_b   1.000
_cell.length_c   1.000
_cell.angle_alpha   90.00
_cell.angle_beta   90.00
_cell.angle_gamma   90.00
#
_symmetry.space_group_name_H-M   'P 1'
#
loop_
_entity.id
_entity.type
_entity.pdbx_description
1 polymer ?
#
loop_
_entity_poly.entity_id
_entity_poly.type
_entity_poly.pdbx_seq_one_letter_code
_entity_poly.pdbx_strand_id
1 'polypeptide(L)'
;MGAHTIGLTDCSSFQYRLYNFTAKGNVDPTINQAFLAQLRALCPDVGGNVSKRGVPPDKDSQFKFDVSFFKNVRDGNGVLESDQRLFGDSETQRIVKNYVGNGRGLLGLRFY
;
A
#
# COMPACT_ATOMS: atom_id res chain seq x y z
N MET A 1 -10.24 -5.43 1.56
CA MET A 1 -8.92 -5.04 1.02
C MET A 1 -8.07 -6.25 0.62
N GLY A 2 -8.63 -7.25 -0.08
CA GLY A 2 -7.83 -8.25 -0.80
C GLY A 2 -7.78 -7.92 -2.30
N ALA A 3 -8.86 -7.34 -2.82
CA ALA A 3 -9.02 -6.94 -4.22
C ALA A 3 -8.05 -5.85 -4.71
N HIS A 4 -7.21 -5.27 -3.85
CA HIS A 4 -6.15 -4.33 -4.26
C HIS A 4 -4.80 -5.04 -4.53
N THR A 5 -4.82 -6.30 -4.94
CA THR A 5 -3.58 -6.95 -5.40
C THR A 5 -3.27 -6.62 -6.87
N ILE A 6 -4.30 -6.33 -7.68
CA ILE A 6 -4.19 -6.02 -9.11
C ILE A 6 -4.91 -4.70 -9.38
N GLY A 7 -4.33 -3.83 -10.20
CA GLY A 7 -4.94 -2.58 -10.63
C GLY A 7 -3.97 -1.40 -10.55
N LEU A 8 -4.51 -0.20 -10.74
CA LEU A 8 -3.78 1.06 -10.60
C LEU A 8 -4.54 1.97 -9.63
N THR A 9 -3.80 2.67 -8.79
CA THR A 9 -4.31 3.71 -7.92
C THR A 9 -3.70 5.04 -8.36
N ASP A 10 -4.53 6.02 -8.68
CA ASP A 10 -4.05 7.35 -9.05
C ASP A 10 -3.34 8.00 -7.87
N CYS A 11 -2.23 8.72 -8.15
CA CYS A 11 -1.49 9.45 -7.11
C CYS A 11 -2.39 10.37 -6.27
N SER A 12 -3.46 10.93 -6.86
CA SER A 12 -4.46 11.74 -6.13
C SER A 12 -5.06 11.08 -4.91
N SER A 13 -5.18 9.75 -4.92
CA SER A 13 -5.77 8.98 -3.83
C SER A 13 -4.86 8.86 -2.60
N PHE A 14 -3.54 9.11 -2.74
CA PHE A 14 -2.58 8.90 -1.65
C PHE A 14 -1.47 9.94 -1.54
N GLN A 15 -1.39 10.92 -2.44
CA GLN A 15 -0.31 11.92 -2.44
C GLN A 15 -0.27 12.75 -1.15
N TYR A 16 -1.40 12.94 -0.48
CA TYR A 16 -1.45 13.58 0.83
C TYR A 16 -0.56 12.85 1.86
N ARG A 17 -0.46 11.51 1.79
CA ARG A 17 0.42 10.73 2.66
C ARG A 17 1.90 11.02 2.43
N LEU A 18 2.28 11.43 1.21
CA LEU A 18 3.68 11.65 0.83
C LEU A 18 4.19 13.04 1.24
N TYR A 19 3.29 14.03 1.34
CA TYR A 19 3.69 15.44 1.48
C TYR A 19 2.94 16.20 2.57
N ASN A 20 1.71 15.83 2.94
CA ASN A 20 0.89 16.62 3.86
C ASN A 20 -0.11 15.77 4.68
N PHE A 21 0.39 14.76 5.38
CA PHE A 21 -0.42 13.74 6.03
C PHE A 21 -1.33 14.28 7.14
N THR A 22 -0.83 15.18 8.00
CA THR A 22 -1.63 15.79 9.09
C THR A 22 -1.93 17.27 8.84
N ALA A 23 -2.01 17.70 7.58
CA ALA A 23 -2.16 19.12 7.20
C ALA A 23 -1.05 20.07 7.71
N LYS A 24 0.08 19.52 8.18
CA LYS A 24 1.25 20.25 8.72
C LYS A 24 2.50 20.11 7.84
N GLY A 25 2.37 19.56 6.64
CA GLY A 25 3.49 19.34 5.71
C GLY A 25 4.38 18.13 6.05
N ASN A 26 3.86 17.16 6.79
CA ASN A 26 4.58 15.95 7.20
C ASN A 26 4.23 14.74 6.31
N VAL A 27 5.14 13.77 6.27
CA VAL A 27 4.89 12.45 5.66
C VAL A 27 4.14 11.53 6.62
N ASP A 28 3.36 10.59 6.08
CA ASP A 28 2.80 9.47 6.83
C ASP A 28 3.96 8.62 7.42
N PRO A 29 4.08 8.53 8.76
CA PRO A 29 5.20 7.84 9.40
C PRO A 29 5.16 6.32 9.23
N THR A 30 4.05 5.76 8.72
CA THR A 30 3.92 4.32 8.46
C THR A 30 4.54 3.89 7.14
N ILE A 31 4.94 4.83 6.28
CA ILE A 31 5.55 4.54 4.99
C ILE A 31 7.05 4.25 5.17
N ASN A 32 7.50 3.14 4.61
CA ASN A 32 8.91 2.81 4.52
C ASN A 32 9.68 3.90 3.75
N GLN A 33 10.80 4.39 4.30
CA GLN A 33 11.54 5.52 3.71
C GLN A 33 12.07 5.26 2.28
N ALA A 34 12.48 4.04 1.97
CA ALA A 34 12.94 3.69 0.63
C ALA A 34 11.76 3.67 -0.35
N PHE A 35 10.60 3.16 0.09
CA PHE A 35 9.38 3.16 -0.70
C PHE A 35 8.80 4.56 -0.90
N LEU A 36 8.88 5.42 0.12
CA LEU A 36 8.52 6.84 0.02
C LEU A 36 9.29 7.53 -1.12
N ALA A 37 10.60 7.31 -1.23
CA ALA A 37 11.40 7.88 -2.31
C ALA A 37 10.90 7.42 -3.70
N GLN A 38 10.54 6.13 -3.83
CA GLN A 38 9.96 5.59 -5.06
C GLN A 38 8.60 6.22 -5.37
N LEU A 39 7.71 6.32 -4.38
CA LEU A 39 6.39 6.94 -4.56
C LEU A 39 6.49 8.42 -4.94
N ARG A 40 7.44 9.18 -4.36
CA ARG A 40 7.66 10.58 -4.74
C ARG A 40 8.22 10.73 -6.15
N ALA A 41 9.07 9.80 -6.61
CA ALA A 41 9.54 9.79 -7.99
C ALA A 41 8.41 9.48 -8.99
N LEU A 42 7.46 8.62 -8.62
CA LEU A 42 6.29 8.30 -9.44
C LEU A 42 5.23 9.42 -9.38
N CYS A 43 5.07 10.04 -8.22
CA CYS A 43 4.07 11.04 -7.87
C CYS A 43 4.75 12.32 -7.33
N PRO A 44 5.46 13.08 -8.18
CA PRO A 44 6.09 14.33 -7.75
C PRO A 44 5.02 15.37 -7.40
N ASP A 45 5.31 16.21 -6.41
CA ASP A 45 4.53 17.42 -6.15
C ASP A 45 5.01 18.54 -7.07
N VAL A 46 4.21 18.86 -8.09
CA VAL A 46 4.52 19.90 -9.09
C VAL A 46 3.67 21.13 -8.80
N GLY A 47 3.99 21.82 -7.70
CA GLY A 47 3.32 23.06 -7.29
C GLY A 47 1.86 22.87 -6.92
N GLY A 48 1.53 21.79 -6.19
CA GLY A 48 0.15 21.48 -5.79
C GLY A 48 -0.69 20.79 -6.87
N ASN A 49 -0.13 20.59 -8.07
CA ASN A 49 -0.78 19.77 -9.09
C ASN A 49 -0.57 18.29 -8.78
N VAL A 50 -1.68 17.64 -8.51
CA VAL A 50 -1.71 16.21 -8.20
C VAL A 50 -1.59 15.41 -9.49
N SER A 51 -0.60 14.52 -9.55
CA SER A 51 -0.44 13.60 -10.68
C SER A 51 -1.64 12.65 -10.80
N LYS A 52 -2.10 12.39 -12.02
CA LYS A 52 -3.09 11.32 -12.30
C LYS A 52 -2.42 10.02 -12.74
N ARG A 53 -1.13 9.86 -12.45
CA ARG A 53 -0.41 8.62 -12.75
C ARG A 53 -0.96 7.51 -11.86
N GLY A 54 -1.35 6.40 -12.49
CA GLY A 54 -1.66 5.16 -11.80
C GLY A 54 -0.40 4.50 -11.24
N VAL A 55 -0.43 4.11 -9.98
CA VAL A 55 0.60 3.32 -9.29
C VAL A 55 0.00 1.98 -8.89
N PRO A 56 0.67 0.86 -9.16
CA PRO A 56 0.18 -0.44 -8.75
C PRO A 56 0.22 -0.57 -7.21
N PRO A 57 -0.87 -1.06 -6.58
CA PRO A 57 -0.94 -1.22 -5.13
C PRO A 57 0.00 -2.31 -4.59
N ASP A 58 0.35 -3.30 -5.43
CA ASP A 58 1.37 -4.31 -5.13
C ASP A 58 2.59 -4.11 -6.03
N LYS A 59 3.71 -3.66 -5.45
CA LYS A 59 4.95 -3.40 -6.21
C LYS A 59 5.65 -4.68 -6.69
N ASP A 60 5.42 -5.81 -6.04
CA ASP A 60 6.14 -7.06 -6.30
C ASP A 60 5.33 -8.04 -7.18
N SER A 61 4.00 -7.88 -7.22
CA SER A 61 3.11 -8.72 -8.03
C SER A 61 1.92 -7.97 -8.63
N GLN A 62 2.21 -7.04 -9.53
CA GLN A 62 1.24 -6.09 -10.09
C GLN A 62 0.05 -6.73 -10.85
N PHE A 63 0.15 -8.01 -11.22
CA PHE A 63 -0.82 -8.72 -12.06
C PHE A 63 -1.31 -10.04 -11.47
N LYS A 64 -0.96 -10.38 -10.22
CA LYS A 64 -1.39 -11.64 -9.61
C LYS A 64 -1.98 -11.38 -8.25
N PHE A 65 -3.10 -12.03 -7.96
CA PHE A 65 -3.63 -12.08 -6.61
C PHE A 65 -2.80 -13.07 -5.79
N ASP A 66 -1.82 -12.58 -5.04
CA ASP A 66 -1.01 -13.40 -4.15
C ASP A 66 -0.66 -12.68 -2.83
N VAL A 67 0.17 -13.32 -2.01
CA VAL A 67 0.48 -12.86 -0.64
C VAL A 67 1.48 -11.69 -0.60
N SER A 68 2.08 -11.29 -1.73
CA SER A 68 3.01 -10.15 -1.79
C SER A 68 2.36 -8.86 -1.33
N PHE A 69 1.08 -8.63 -1.60
CA PHE A 69 0.34 -7.48 -1.08
C PHE A 69 0.42 -7.39 0.45
N PHE A 70 0.17 -8.49 1.15
CA PHE A 70 0.23 -8.53 2.61
C PHE A 70 1.67 -8.38 3.14
N LYS A 71 2.68 -8.87 2.40
CA LYS A 71 4.09 -8.63 2.73
C LYS A 71 4.46 -7.15 2.59
N ASN A 72 3.99 -6.51 1.51
CA ASN A 72 4.19 -5.09 1.29
C ASN A 72 3.54 -4.25 2.38
N VAL A 73 2.29 -4.54 2.75
CA VAL A 73 1.62 -3.88 3.89
C VAL A 73 2.39 -4.08 5.20
N ARG A 74 2.86 -5.30 5.50
CA ARG A 74 3.70 -5.57 6.69
C ARG A 74 4.98 -4.72 6.70
N ASP A 75 5.60 -4.55 5.55
CA ASP A 75 6.92 -3.90 5.42
C ASP A 75 6.83 -2.36 5.29
N GLY A 76 5.64 -1.78 5.43
CA GLY A 76 5.41 -0.33 5.28
C GLY A 76 5.34 0.14 3.82
N ASN A 77 5.12 -0.79 2.89
CA ASN A 77 5.08 -0.56 1.46
C ASN A 77 3.65 -0.51 0.89
N GLY A 78 2.63 -0.25 1.73
CA GLY A 78 1.26 -0.06 1.27
C GLY A 78 1.07 1.30 0.59
N VAL A 79 0.54 1.33 -0.64
CA VAL A 79 0.28 2.57 -1.40
C VAL A 79 -0.84 3.41 -0.77
N LEU A 80 -1.95 2.77 -0.41
CA LEU A 80 -3.08 3.42 0.24
C LEU A 80 -2.94 3.38 1.77
N GLU A 81 -3.41 4.44 2.43
CA GLU A 81 -3.46 4.48 3.90
C GLU A 81 -4.34 3.36 4.46
N SER A 82 -5.49 3.12 3.81
CA SER A 82 -6.43 2.08 4.23
C SER A 82 -5.81 0.68 4.26
N ASP A 83 -4.89 0.42 3.33
CA ASP A 83 -4.18 -0.85 3.24
C ASP A 83 -3.09 -0.93 4.30
N GLN A 84 -2.33 0.16 4.51
CA GLN A 84 -1.29 0.22 5.53
C GLN A 84 -1.85 0.10 6.95
N ARG A 85 -3.08 0.57 7.20
CA ARG A 85 -3.79 0.42 8.48
C ARG A 85 -4.11 -1.03 8.84
N LEU A 86 -4.13 -1.97 7.89
CA LEU A 86 -4.29 -3.41 8.17
C LEU A 86 -3.16 -3.99 9.04
N PHE A 87 -2.02 -3.29 9.11
CA PHE A 87 -0.90 -3.65 9.98
C PHE A 87 -0.72 -2.68 11.16
N GLY A 88 -1.54 -1.63 11.25
CA GLY A 88 -1.48 -0.65 12.33
C GLY A 88 -2.24 -1.06 13.60
N ASP A 89 -3.20 -1.98 13.47
CA ASP A 89 -4.03 -2.45 14.58
C ASP A 89 -3.68 -3.90 14.96
N SER A 90 -3.58 -4.19 16.27
CA SER A 90 -3.11 -5.49 16.77
C SER A 90 -3.99 -6.68 16.38
N GLU A 91 -5.30 -6.46 16.21
CA GLU A 91 -6.25 -7.50 15.82
C GLU A 91 -6.11 -7.84 14.33
N THR A 92 -5.96 -6.82 13.49
CA THR A 92 -5.74 -6.97 12.05
C THR A 92 -4.33 -7.45 11.69
N GLN A 93 -3.30 -7.11 12.49
CA GLN A 93 -1.95 -7.63 12.33
C GLN A 93 -1.89 -9.16 12.36
N ARG A 94 -2.72 -9.82 13.18
CA ARG A 94 -2.79 -11.29 13.24
C ARG A 94 -3.27 -11.86 11.91
N ILE A 95 -4.24 -11.21 11.27
CA ILE A 95 -4.76 -11.59 9.96
C ILE A 95 -3.66 -11.45 8.90
N VAL A 96 -2.97 -10.31 8.85
CA VAL A 96 -1.85 -10.08 7.93
C VAL A 96 -0.73 -11.12 8.14
N LYS A 97 -0.34 -11.39 9.38
CA LYS A 97 0.67 -12.40 9.72
C LYS A 97 0.25 -13.81 9.30
N ASN A 98 -1.03 -14.17 9.42
CA ASN A 98 -1.55 -15.46 8.97
C ASN A 98 -1.47 -15.62 7.45
N TYR A 99 -1.74 -14.56 6.68
CA TYR A 99 -1.59 -14.59 5.22
C TYR A 99 -0.11 -14.66 4.77
N VAL A 100 0.80 -14.06 5.54
CA VAL A 100 2.25 -14.09 5.27
C VAL A 100 2.92 -15.39 5.74
N GLY A 101 2.37 -16.03 6.77
CA GLY A 101 3.06 -17.01 7.62
C GLY A 101 2.88 -18.49 7.30
N ASN A 102 2.09 -18.91 6.29
CA ASN A 102 1.94 -20.33 5.97
C ASN A 102 2.14 -20.62 4.48
N GLY A 103 3.04 -21.55 4.17
CA GLY A 103 3.22 -22.21 2.85
C GLY A 103 2.03 -23.06 2.39
N ARG A 104 0.86 -22.81 2.97
CA ARG A 104 -0.48 -23.21 2.55
C ARG A 104 -1.40 -22.07 2.98
N GLY A 105 -1.20 -20.88 2.39
CA GLY A 105 -2.26 -19.87 2.37
C GLY A 105 -3.52 -20.60 1.90
N LEU A 106 -4.63 -20.45 2.62
CA LEU A 106 -5.87 -21.15 2.31
C LEU A 106 -6.09 -21.11 0.79
N LEU A 107 -5.92 -22.26 0.15
CA LEU A 107 -6.19 -22.54 -1.27
C LEU A 107 -7.70 -22.40 -1.60
N GLY A 108 -8.43 -21.54 -0.89
CA GLY A 108 -9.88 -21.56 -0.83
C GLY A 108 -10.57 -20.21 -0.76
N LEU A 109 -9.86 -19.08 -0.67
CA LEU A 109 -10.50 -17.78 -0.86
C LEU A 109 -10.31 -17.32 -2.30
N ARG A 110 -11.05 -17.98 -3.20
CA ARG A 110 -11.52 -17.32 -4.42
C ARG A 110 -12.51 -16.26 -3.98
N PHE A 111 -12.11 -15.00 -4.00
CA PHE A 111 -13.05 -13.89 -4.01
C PHE A 111 -13.65 -13.86 -5.43
N TYR A 112 -14.79 -14.53 -5.60
CA TYR A 112 -15.70 -14.28 -6.70
C TYR A 112 -16.52 -13.02 -6.42
#